data_AF-A0A0E0CYY8-F1
#
_entry.id   AF-A0A0E0CYY8-F1
#
_cell.length_a   1.000
_cell.length_b   1.000
_cell.length_c   1.000
_cell.angle_alpha   90.00
_cell.angle_beta   90.00
_cell.angle_gamma   90.00
#
_symmetry.space_group_name_H-M   'P 1'
#
loop_
_entity.id
_entity.type
_entity.pdbx_description
1 polymer ?
#
loop_
_entity_poly.entity_id
_entity_poly.type
_entity_poly.pdbx_seq_one_letter_code
_entity_poly.pdbx_strand_id
1 'polypeptide(L)'
;MAAAAAPRSSGKEALPAALGSASEPLRLFDGTTRLYICYFCPFAQRAWITRNFKGLQDKIELVGIDLQDKPAWYKEKVYEQGTVPSLEHNGKIMGESLDLIKYIDSHFEGPALLPEDPEKRQFADEFIAYANAFTKALYSPLISKADLSAETVAALDKIEAALSKFGDGPFFLGQFSLVDIAYVPFIERFQIFFSAIKNYDITKGRPNLQKFIEEVNKIHAYTETKQDPQFLLEHTKKRLGTMLMEQTILLAMEVLPPTMPSASKQPPLYDGETRLYMSYICPYAQRAWIARNYKGLQEKIKLVPMDTNDRPAWYKEVYPKNTLPSLEHNNKIIGESLDLIKYIDINFAGPKLTPDVDIAYAPFIDGFQTLFAGIKNYDITEGRANIQIFIKELNRIDAYMHTKQDPSEVIALTKKKLGI
;
A
#
# COMPACT_ATOMS: atom_id res chain seq x y z
N MET A 1 -10.53 -41.49 -8.42
CA MET A 1 -11.75 -40.75 -8.81
C MET A 1 -11.36 -39.32 -9.10
N ALA A 2 -11.78 -38.79 -10.25
CA ALA A 2 -11.43 -37.42 -10.67
C ALA A 2 -12.11 -36.40 -9.75
N ALA A 3 -11.34 -35.45 -9.21
CA ALA A 3 -11.84 -34.36 -8.39
C ALA A 3 -12.81 -33.48 -9.20
N ALA A 4 -13.96 -33.15 -8.62
CA ALA A 4 -14.95 -32.28 -9.23
C ALA A 4 -14.37 -30.87 -9.40
N ALA A 5 -14.19 -30.43 -10.65
CA ALA A 5 -13.90 -29.04 -10.95
C ALA A 5 -15.09 -28.17 -10.54
N ALA A 6 -14.84 -27.04 -9.87
CA ALA A 6 -15.87 -26.10 -9.46
C ALA A 6 -16.68 -25.61 -10.68
N PRO A 7 -18.01 -25.47 -10.57
CA PRO A 7 -18.84 -24.90 -11.63
C PRO A 7 -18.39 -23.47 -11.94
N ARG A 8 -18.18 -23.16 -13.23
CA ARG A 8 -17.80 -21.82 -13.68
C ARG A 8 -19.05 -20.92 -13.67
N SER A 9 -19.13 -19.95 -12.76
CA SER A 9 -20.00 -18.78 -12.96
C SER A 9 -19.34 -17.89 -14.01
N SER A 10 -20.03 -17.62 -15.11
CA SER A 10 -19.52 -16.80 -16.21
C SER A 10 -19.68 -15.31 -15.88
N GLY A 11 -18.66 -14.71 -15.26
CA GLY A 11 -18.56 -13.26 -15.03
C GLY A 11 -18.20 -12.89 -13.59
N LYS A 12 -17.41 -11.82 -13.44
CA LYS A 12 -17.07 -11.25 -12.13
C LYS A 12 -18.34 -10.71 -11.47
N GLU A 13 -18.68 -11.20 -10.29
CA GLU A 13 -19.86 -10.76 -9.54
C GLU A 13 -19.82 -9.24 -9.32
N ALA A 14 -20.94 -8.56 -9.64
CA ALA A 14 -21.08 -7.13 -9.36
C ALA A 14 -21.28 -6.94 -7.86
N LEU A 15 -20.30 -6.35 -7.18
CA LEU A 15 -20.35 -6.16 -5.74
C LEU A 15 -21.27 -5.00 -5.36
N PRO A 16 -22.19 -5.16 -4.39
CA PRO A 16 -22.99 -4.06 -3.90
C PRO A 16 -22.12 -2.98 -3.24
N ALA A 17 -22.61 -1.75 -3.21
CA ALA A 17 -21.92 -0.68 -2.49
C ALA A 17 -21.87 -0.99 -0.99
N ALA A 18 -20.75 -0.63 -0.34
CA ALA A 18 -20.65 -0.74 1.11
C ALA A 18 -21.60 0.25 1.81
N LEU A 19 -22.30 -0.22 2.83
CA LEU A 19 -23.23 0.55 3.64
C LEU A 19 -22.44 1.33 4.70
N GLY A 20 -22.67 2.64 4.74
CA GLY A 20 -22.06 3.58 5.68
C GLY A 20 -23.02 4.04 6.77
N SER A 21 -22.66 5.06 7.54
CA SER A 21 -23.46 5.56 8.67
C SER A 21 -24.82 6.14 8.27
N ALA A 22 -24.91 6.66 7.04
CA ALA A 22 -26.15 7.20 6.47
C ALA A 22 -27.07 6.13 5.83
N SER A 23 -26.63 4.87 5.77
CA SER A 23 -27.43 3.81 5.16
C SER A 23 -28.51 3.29 6.11
N GLU A 24 -29.72 3.09 5.60
CA GLU A 24 -30.82 2.47 6.34
C GLU A 24 -30.53 0.98 6.64
N PRO A 25 -31.01 0.44 7.77
CA PRO A 25 -30.83 -0.98 8.10
C PRO A 25 -31.63 -1.87 7.16
N LEU A 26 -31.06 -3.02 6.81
CA LEU A 26 -31.77 -4.08 6.11
C LEU A 26 -32.80 -4.75 7.04
N ARG A 27 -33.86 -5.31 6.44
CA ARG A 27 -34.84 -6.09 7.18
C ARG A 27 -34.21 -7.43 7.58
N LEU A 28 -34.06 -7.65 8.88
CA LEU A 28 -33.52 -8.90 9.42
C LEU A 28 -34.57 -10.01 9.43
N PHE A 29 -34.09 -11.23 9.26
CA PHE A 29 -34.82 -12.49 9.33
C PHE A 29 -36.03 -12.55 8.40
N ASP A 30 -35.90 -11.97 7.21
CA ASP A 30 -36.90 -12.01 6.14
C ASP A 30 -36.84 -13.30 5.28
N GLY A 31 -35.92 -14.21 5.62
CA GLY A 31 -35.68 -15.46 4.91
C GLY A 31 -34.47 -15.43 3.98
N THR A 32 -33.91 -14.25 3.72
CA THR A 32 -32.69 -14.10 2.93
C THR A 32 -31.45 -14.39 3.77
N THR A 33 -30.53 -15.18 3.22
CA THR A 33 -29.24 -15.45 3.86
C THR A 33 -28.26 -14.34 3.50
N ARG A 34 -27.66 -13.68 4.50
CA ARG A 34 -26.76 -12.53 4.29
C ARG A 34 -25.42 -12.73 4.96
N LEU A 35 -24.34 -12.52 4.21
CA LEU A 35 -22.98 -12.46 4.73
C LEU A 35 -22.54 -10.99 4.79
N TYR A 36 -22.48 -10.46 6.00
CA TYR A 36 -22.02 -9.10 6.29
C TYR A 36 -20.51 -9.08 6.29
N ILE A 37 -19.90 -8.29 5.41
CA ILE A 37 -18.45 -8.26 5.17
C ILE A 37 -17.93 -6.84 5.05
N CYS A 38 -16.63 -6.68 5.24
CA CYS A 38 -15.89 -5.56 4.68
C CYS A 38 -14.98 -6.12 3.58
N TYR A 39 -15.06 -5.56 2.37
CA TYR A 39 -14.42 -6.13 1.17
C TYR A 39 -12.90 -6.30 1.29
N PHE A 40 -12.25 -5.50 2.15
CA PHE A 40 -10.81 -5.60 2.39
C PHE A 40 -10.42 -6.32 3.69
N CYS A 41 -11.39 -6.81 4.48
CA CYS A 41 -11.12 -7.55 5.71
C CYS A 41 -10.66 -9.00 5.40
N PRO A 42 -9.45 -9.42 5.82
CA PRO A 42 -8.97 -10.79 5.56
C PRO A 42 -9.80 -11.86 6.26
N PHE A 43 -10.38 -11.56 7.42
CA PHE A 43 -11.27 -12.49 8.13
C PHE A 43 -12.56 -12.71 7.34
N ALA A 44 -13.15 -11.65 6.78
CA ALA A 44 -14.37 -11.73 5.99
C ALA A 44 -14.13 -12.42 4.64
N GLN A 45 -12.94 -12.21 4.07
CA GLN A 45 -12.51 -12.85 2.84
C GLN A 45 -12.53 -14.38 2.96
N ARG A 46 -12.27 -14.97 4.14
CA ARG A 46 -12.40 -16.42 4.36
C ARG A 46 -13.80 -16.93 3.99
N ALA A 47 -14.84 -16.34 4.58
CA ALA A 47 -16.23 -16.71 4.31
C ALA A 47 -16.66 -16.41 2.87
N TRP A 48 -16.13 -15.31 2.29
CA TRP A 48 -16.40 -14.97 0.90
C TRP A 48 -15.80 -15.99 -0.08
N ILE A 49 -14.54 -16.42 0.14
CA ILE A 49 -13.92 -17.48 -0.68
C ILE A 49 -14.71 -18.78 -0.56
N THR A 50 -15.11 -19.19 0.65
CA THR A 50 -15.93 -20.39 0.86
C THR A 50 -17.25 -20.31 0.12
N ARG A 51 -17.96 -19.17 0.20
CA ARG A 51 -19.20 -18.92 -0.55
C ARG A 51 -18.98 -19.08 -2.06
N ASN A 52 -17.96 -18.42 -2.61
CA ASN A 52 -17.70 -18.44 -4.04
C ASN A 52 -17.28 -19.83 -4.53
N PHE A 53 -16.44 -20.53 -3.76
CA PHE A 53 -15.94 -21.85 -4.15
C PHE A 53 -17.06 -22.89 -4.15
N LYS A 54 -18.01 -22.77 -3.21
CA LYS A 54 -19.18 -23.64 -3.15
C LYS A 54 -20.27 -23.29 -4.17
N GLY A 55 -20.11 -22.21 -4.94
CA GLY A 55 -21.12 -21.77 -5.92
C GLY A 55 -22.36 -21.15 -5.27
N LEU A 56 -22.22 -20.53 -4.10
CA LEU A 56 -23.33 -20.03 -3.28
C LEU A 56 -23.64 -18.55 -3.50
N GLN A 57 -23.22 -17.97 -4.62
CA GLN A 57 -23.38 -16.54 -4.88
C GLN A 57 -24.85 -16.09 -4.88
N ASP A 58 -25.72 -16.89 -5.49
CA ASP A 58 -27.17 -16.61 -5.56
C ASP A 58 -27.92 -16.98 -4.27
N LYS A 59 -27.27 -17.67 -3.32
CA LYS A 59 -27.90 -18.12 -2.06
C LYS A 59 -27.51 -17.29 -0.86
N ILE A 60 -26.32 -16.72 -0.87
CA ILE A 60 -25.78 -15.91 0.22
C ILE A 60 -25.55 -14.51 -0.34
N GLU A 61 -26.36 -13.54 0.04
CA GLU A 61 -26.16 -12.15 -0.38
C GLU A 61 -24.98 -11.54 0.39
N LEU A 62 -24.12 -10.80 -0.32
CA LEU A 62 -23.08 -10.01 0.33
C LEU A 62 -23.66 -8.66 0.78
N VAL A 63 -23.46 -8.33 2.05
CA VAL A 63 -23.75 -7.00 2.58
C VAL A 63 -22.42 -6.34 2.94
N GLY A 64 -21.98 -5.41 2.11
CA GLY A 64 -20.79 -4.61 2.39
C GLY A 64 -21.04 -3.64 3.55
N ILE A 65 -20.15 -3.63 4.54
CA ILE A 65 -20.13 -2.68 5.67
C ILE A 65 -18.86 -1.86 5.57
N ASP A 66 -18.98 -0.54 5.50
CA ASP A 66 -17.82 0.34 5.63
C ASP A 66 -17.37 0.37 7.09
N LEU A 67 -16.17 -0.13 7.39
CA LEU A 67 -15.66 -0.10 8.76
C LEU A 67 -15.08 1.26 9.18
N GLN A 68 -14.82 2.17 8.23
CA GLN A 68 -14.36 3.53 8.50
C GLN A 68 -15.53 4.48 8.78
N ASP A 69 -16.69 4.22 8.16
CA ASP A 69 -17.95 4.95 8.38
C ASP A 69 -19.06 3.97 8.79
N LYS A 70 -18.87 3.25 9.90
CA LYS A 70 -19.71 2.10 10.25
C LYS A 70 -21.14 2.51 10.64
N PRO A 71 -22.17 1.88 10.05
CA PRO A 71 -23.55 2.07 10.50
C PRO A 71 -23.75 1.58 11.93
N ALA A 72 -24.32 2.45 12.78
CA ALA A 72 -24.62 2.14 14.18
C ALA A 72 -25.54 0.91 14.29
N TRP A 73 -26.52 0.79 13.38
CA TRP A 73 -27.46 -0.32 13.36
C TRP A 73 -26.81 -1.69 13.19
N TYR A 74 -25.62 -1.78 12.59
CA TYR A 74 -24.95 -3.08 12.43
C TYR A 74 -24.61 -3.68 13.79
N LYS A 75 -24.02 -2.88 14.68
CA LYS A 75 -23.73 -3.31 16.05
C LYS A 75 -25.00 -3.47 16.89
N GLU A 76 -25.91 -2.51 16.77
CA GLU A 76 -27.09 -2.45 17.65
C GLU A 76 -28.17 -3.48 17.32
N LYS A 77 -28.31 -3.84 16.04
CA LYS A 77 -29.44 -4.64 15.55
C LYS A 77 -29.04 -5.96 14.92
N VAL A 78 -27.84 -6.05 14.32
CA VAL A 78 -27.41 -7.25 13.58
C VAL A 78 -26.45 -8.11 14.40
N TYR A 79 -25.30 -7.56 14.78
CA TYR A 79 -24.25 -8.33 15.44
C TYR A 79 -23.57 -7.50 16.53
N GLU A 80 -23.89 -7.81 17.78
CA GLU A 80 -23.49 -7.09 19.00
C GLU A 80 -21.98 -6.80 19.09
N GLN A 81 -21.16 -7.77 18.65
CA GLN A 81 -19.70 -7.66 18.65
C GLN A 81 -19.22 -6.55 17.71
N GLY A 82 -20.03 -6.17 16.71
CA GLY A 82 -19.75 -5.10 15.76
C GLY A 82 -18.55 -5.39 14.84
N THR A 83 -18.11 -6.64 14.76
CA THR A 83 -17.03 -7.12 13.90
C THR A 83 -17.58 -7.82 12.66
N VAL A 84 -16.79 -7.90 11.60
CA VAL A 84 -17.09 -8.67 10.38
C VAL A 84 -16.06 -9.80 10.23
N PRO A 85 -16.42 -10.96 9.64
CA PRO A 85 -17.72 -11.28 9.06
C PRO A 85 -18.79 -11.68 10.09
N SER A 86 -20.06 -11.51 9.71
CA SER A 86 -21.19 -12.20 10.36
C SER A 86 -22.13 -12.77 9.30
N LEU A 87 -22.74 -13.92 9.58
CA LEU A 87 -23.69 -14.61 8.70
C LEU A 87 -25.08 -14.64 9.34
N GLU A 88 -26.07 -14.16 8.60
CA GLU A 88 -27.49 -14.31 8.87
C GLU A 88 -28.03 -15.53 8.14
N HIS A 89 -28.49 -16.54 8.87
CA HIS A 89 -29.07 -17.75 8.30
C HIS A 89 -30.02 -18.42 9.32
N ASN A 90 -31.17 -18.92 8.86
CA ASN A 90 -32.13 -19.65 9.67
C ASN A 90 -32.52 -18.96 10.99
N GLY A 91 -32.82 -17.65 10.93
CA GLY A 91 -33.26 -16.88 12.09
C GLY A 91 -32.16 -16.58 13.12
N LYS A 92 -30.88 -16.76 12.75
CA LYS A 92 -29.73 -16.53 13.63
C LYS A 92 -28.66 -15.71 12.94
N ILE A 93 -27.92 -14.95 13.75
CA ILE A 93 -26.67 -14.30 13.34
C ILE A 93 -25.51 -15.01 14.01
N MET A 94 -24.48 -15.36 13.24
CA MET A 94 -23.26 -15.98 13.74
C MET A 94 -22.04 -15.19 13.27
N GLY A 95 -21.00 -15.10 14.09
CA GLY A 95 -19.72 -14.51 13.69
C GLY A 95 -18.60 -15.55 13.70
N GLU A 96 -17.36 -15.07 13.89
CA GLU A 96 -16.13 -15.86 13.89
C GLU A 96 -15.82 -16.53 12.54
N SER A 97 -14.92 -15.91 11.76
CA SER A 97 -14.62 -16.33 10.39
C SER A 97 -14.26 -17.82 10.21
N LEU A 98 -13.59 -18.44 11.18
CA LEU A 98 -13.23 -19.86 11.11
C LEU A 98 -14.44 -20.78 11.36
N ASP A 99 -15.37 -20.35 12.21
CA ASP A 99 -16.60 -21.09 12.45
C ASP A 99 -17.56 -20.91 11.27
N LEU A 100 -17.61 -19.71 10.67
CA LEU A 100 -18.42 -19.46 9.49
C LEU A 100 -18.01 -20.32 8.29
N ILE A 101 -16.71 -20.48 8.01
CA ILE A 101 -16.30 -21.34 6.88
C ILE A 101 -16.67 -22.81 7.11
N LYS A 102 -16.60 -23.31 8.36
CA LYS A 102 -17.06 -24.66 8.71
C LYS A 102 -18.57 -24.79 8.62
N TYR A 103 -19.30 -23.77 9.07
CA TYR A 103 -20.76 -23.72 9.02
C TYR A 103 -21.25 -23.72 7.58
N ILE A 104 -20.70 -22.84 6.73
CA ILE A 104 -21.05 -22.77 5.31
C ILE A 104 -20.75 -24.10 4.60
N ASP A 105 -19.60 -24.73 4.90
CA ASP A 105 -19.24 -26.01 4.29
C ASP A 105 -20.19 -27.16 4.66
N SER A 106 -20.72 -27.16 5.89
CA SER A 106 -21.57 -28.23 6.43
C SER A 106 -23.08 -28.03 6.24
N HIS A 107 -23.54 -26.80 6.03
CA HIS A 107 -24.97 -26.46 5.97
C HIS A 107 -25.46 -26.02 4.59
N PHE A 108 -24.56 -25.85 3.63
CA PHE A 108 -24.90 -25.48 2.26
C PHE A 108 -24.37 -26.51 1.27
N GLU A 109 -25.04 -26.59 0.12
CA GLU A 109 -24.62 -27.42 -1.01
C GLU A 109 -23.31 -26.95 -1.65
N GLY A 110 -22.84 -27.70 -2.64
CA GLY A 110 -21.61 -27.42 -3.37
C GLY A 110 -20.48 -28.38 -3.01
N PRO A 111 -19.30 -28.24 -3.63
CA PRO A 111 -18.14 -29.08 -3.33
C PRO A 111 -17.78 -29.05 -1.84
N ALA A 112 -17.43 -30.21 -1.30
CA ALA A 112 -16.93 -30.32 0.07
C ALA A 112 -15.52 -29.73 0.17
N LEU A 113 -15.27 -28.94 1.22
CA LEU A 113 -13.97 -28.31 1.48
C LEU A 113 -13.17 -29.01 2.58
N LEU A 114 -13.65 -30.14 3.08
CA LEU A 114 -12.90 -31.03 3.97
C LEU A 114 -13.06 -32.49 3.50
N PRO A 115 -11.97 -33.27 3.47
CA PRO A 115 -12.01 -34.68 3.08
C PRO A 115 -12.62 -35.55 4.19
N GLU A 116 -13.05 -36.76 3.81
CA GLU A 116 -13.50 -37.81 4.74
C GLU A 116 -12.33 -38.56 5.41
N ASP A 117 -11.13 -38.47 4.84
CA ASP A 117 -9.93 -39.11 5.37
C ASP A 117 -9.64 -38.66 6.82
N PRO A 118 -9.58 -39.58 7.81
CA PRO A 118 -9.43 -39.22 9.22
C PRO A 118 -8.12 -38.49 9.54
N GLU A 119 -7.01 -38.81 8.88
CA GLU A 119 -5.72 -38.16 9.12
C GLU A 119 -5.74 -36.72 8.61
N LYS A 120 -6.25 -36.52 7.39
CA LYS A 120 -6.45 -35.18 6.83
C LYS A 120 -7.43 -34.37 7.66
N ARG A 121 -8.47 -35.00 8.22
CA ARG A 121 -9.42 -34.32 9.10
C ARG A 121 -8.77 -33.85 10.40
N GLN A 122 -8.01 -34.71 11.06
CA GLN A 122 -7.27 -34.35 12.26
C GLN A 122 -6.28 -33.20 11.98
N PHE A 123 -5.55 -33.28 10.87
CA PHE A 123 -4.61 -32.23 10.47
C PHE A 123 -5.34 -30.90 10.16
N ALA A 124 -6.50 -30.97 9.52
CA ALA A 124 -7.31 -29.79 9.24
C ALA A 124 -7.76 -29.10 10.52
N ASP A 125 -8.23 -29.86 11.51
CA ASP A 125 -8.65 -29.31 12.81
C ASP A 125 -7.48 -28.65 13.54
N GLU A 126 -6.30 -29.29 13.55
CA GLU A 126 -5.08 -28.72 14.13
C GLU A 126 -4.70 -27.40 13.45
N PHE A 127 -4.62 -27.37 12.11
CA PHE A 127 -4.14 -26.21 11.38
C PHE A 127 -5.17 -25.08 11.33
N ILE A 128 -6.47 -25.36 11.35
CA ILE A 128 -7.48 -24.33 11.54
C ILE A 128 -7.35 -23.70 12.93
N ALA A 129 -7.14 -24.51 13.98
CA ALA A 129 -6.92 -23.99 15.34
C ALA A 129 -5.65 -23.13 15.44
N TYR A 130 -4.60 -23.49 14.69
CA TYR A 130 -3.33 -22.75 14.66
C TYR A 130 -3.41 -21.40 13.90
N ALA A 131 -4.42 -21.18 13.04
CA ALA A 131 -4.47 -20.02 12.16
C ALA A 131 -4.39 -18.65 12.87
N ASN A 132 -4.98 -18.54 14.07
CA ASN A 132 -4.91 -17.32 14.88
C ASN A 132 -3.51 -17.07 15.45
N ALA A 133 -2.80 -18.13 15.88
CA ALA A 133 -1.43 -18.03 16.37
C ALA A 133 -0.46 -17.62 15.24
N PHE A 134 -0.58 -18.24 14.05
CA PHE A 134 0.14 -17.81 12.85
C PHE A 134 -0.10 -16.33 12.54
N THR A 135 -1.37 -15.92 12.48
CA THR A 135 -1.74 -14.54 12.19
C THR A 135 -1.12 -13.56 13.18
N LYS A 136 -1.16 -13.87 14.48
CA LYS A 136 -0.55 -13.06 15.54
C LYS A 136 0.98 -12.95 15.38
N ALA A 137 1.65 -14.06 15.11
CA ALA A 137 3.10 -14.12 14.94
C ALA A 137 3.59 -13.25 13.76
N LEU A 138 2.82 -13.18 12.67
CA LEU A 138 3.17 -12.37 11.49
C LEU A 138 2.79 -10.89 11.65
N TYR A 139 1.71 -10.55 12.38
CA TYR A 139 1.39 -9.14 12.66
C TYR A 139 2.34 -8.50 13.68
N SER A 140 2.88 -9.27 14.63
CA SER A 140 3.73 -8.77 15.71
C SER A 140 4.89 -7.87 15.24
N PRO A 141 5.76 -8.26 14.29
CA PRO A 141 6.84 -7.39 13.81
C PRO A 141 6.35 -6.20 12.96
N LEU A 142 5.17 -6.31 12.34
CA LEU A 142 4.56 -5.22 11.58
C LEU A 142 4.03 -4.12 12.51
N ILE A 143 3.49 -4.49 13.67
CA ILE A 143 2.98 -3.56 14.69
C ILE A 143 4.10 -2.95 15.51
N SER A 144 5.04 -3.77 16.01
CA SER A 144 6.09 -3.33 16.94
C SER A 144 7.25 -2.58 16.26
N LYS A 145 7.28 -2.52 14.93
CA LYS A 145 8.41 -2.04 14.11
C LYS A 145 9.74 -2.78 14.34
N ALA A 146 9.81 -3.77 15.22
CA ALA A 146 11.00 -4.59 15.46
C ALA A 146 11.40 -5.46 14.26
N ASP A 147 12.64 -5.97 14.27
CA ASP A 147 13.07 -7.00 13.32
C ASP A 147 12.20 -8.27 13.41
N LEU A 148 12.30 -9.14 12.41
CA LEU A 148 11.59 -10.42 12.44
C LEU A 148 11.98 -11.21 13.68
N SER A 149 10.99 -11.63 14.46
CA SER A 149 11.23 -12.49 15.62
C SER A 149 11.46 -13.93 15.18
N ALA A 150 12.13 -14.71 16.04
CA ALA A 150 12.25 -16.16 15.86
C ALA A 150 10.88 -16.84 15.76
N GLU A 151 9.87 -16.32 16.45
CA GLU A 151 8.48 -16.79 16.38
C GLU A 151 7.87 -16.57 14.98
N THR A 152 8.10 -15.41 14.36
CA THR A 152 7.64 -15.11 13.00
C THR A 152 8.26 -16.09 11.99
N VAL A 153 9.57 -16.35 12.10
CA VAL A 153 10.28 -17.29 11.23
C VAL A 153 9.77 -18.72 11.45
N ALA A 154 9.66 -19.17 12.70
CA ALA A 154 9.14 -20.49 13.05
C ALA A 154 7.69 -20.69 12.57
N ALA A 155 6.86 -19.64 12.62
CA ALA A 155 5.49 -19.71 12.11
C ALA A 155 5.45 -19.92 10.59
N LEU A 156 6.30 -19.24 9.83
CA LEU A 156 6.42 -19.44 8.38
C LEU A 156 6.98 -20.83 8.04
N ASP A 157 7.99 -21.28 8.78
CA ASP A 157 8.61 -22.60 8.58
C ASP A 157 7.63 -23.74 8.93
N LYS A 158 6.76 -23.54 9.92
CA LYS A 158 5.67 -24.47 10.22
C LYS A 158 4.68 -24.58 9.06
N ILE A 159 4.35 -23.47 8.38
CA ILE A 159 3.50 -23.51 7.18
C ILE A 159 4.21 -24.21 6.02
N GLU A 160 5.49 -23.93 5.81
CA GLU A 160 6.30 -24.63 4.79
C GLU A 160 6.31 -26.14 4.99
N ALA A 161 6.53 -26.60 6.24
CA ALA A 161 6.48 -28.02 6.57
C ALA A 161 5.06 -28.61 6.40
N ALA A 162 4.02 -27.86 6.76
CA ALA A 162 2.63 -28.29 6.64
C ALA A 162 2.22 -28.56 5.18
N LEU A 163 2.63 -27.68 4.26
CA LEU A 163 2.32 -27.80 2.83
C LEU A 163 2.98 -28.99 2.14
N SER A 164 3.99 -29.61 2.76
CA SER A 164 4.64 -30.82 2.23
C SER A 164 4.13 -32.13 2.85
N LYS A 165 3.19 -32.08 3.80
CA LYS A 165 2.69 -33.27 4.51
C LYS A 165 1.98 -34.26 3.59
N PHE A 166 1.11 -33.79 2.70
CA PHE A 166 0.32 -34.64 1.82
C PHE A 166 0.75 -34.46 0.36
N GLY A 167 1.29 -35.51 -0.25
CA GLY A 167 1.91 -35.46 -1.59
C GLY A 167 0.95 -35.44 -2.77
N ASP A 168 -0.37 -35.44 -2.53
CA ASP A 168 -1.41 -35.50 -3.56
C ASP A 168 -1.89 -34.12 -4.04
N GLY A 169 -1.14 -33.05 -3.74
CA GLY A 169 -1.29 -31.75 -4.38
C GLY A 169 -0.58 -30.62 -3.62
N PRO A 170 -0.76 -29.35 -4.03
CA PRO A 170 0.00 -28.20 -3.53
C PRO A 170 -0.61 -27.53 -2.28
N PHE A 171 -1.73 -28.06 -1.78
CA PHE A 171 -2.52 -27.48 -0.70
C PHE A 171 -2.27 -28.18 0.64
N PHE A 172 -2.73 -27.60 1.75
CA PHE A 172 -2.47 -28.13 3.10
C PHE A 172 -2.95 -29.59 3.29
N LEU A 173 -3.99 -30.01 2.57
CA LEU A 173 -4.53 -31.37 2.58
C LEU A 173 -4.31 -32.08 1.24
N GLY A 174 -3.33 -31.63 0.45
CA GLY A 174 -3.12 -32.01 -0.95
C GLY A 174 -4.09 -31.29 -1.89
N GLN A 175 -5.40 -31.39 -1.63
CA GLN A 175 -6.46 -30.69 -2.36
C GLN A 175 -6.90 -29.42 -1.63
N PHE A 176 -7.48 -28.45 -2.37
CA PHE A 176 -7.94 -27.19 -1.81
C PHE A 176 -9.07 -27.40 -0.78
N SER A 177 -8.96 -26.74 0.36
CA SER A 177 -9.74 -27.03 1.55
C SER A 177 -10.01 -25.81 2.42
N LEU A 178 -10.79 -25.99 3.49
CA LEU A 178 -10.99 -24.94 4.51
C LEU A 178 -9.68 -24.48 5.17
N VAL A 179 -8.66 -25.35 5.23
CA VAL A 179 -7.34 -24.97 5.77
C VAL A 179 -6.73 -23.90 4.87
N ASP A 180 -6.68 -24.12 3.56
CA ASP A 180 -6.15 -23.15 2.60
C ASP A 180 -6.89 -21.81 2.67
N ILE A 181 -8.23 -21.86 2.77
CA ILE A 181 -9.08 -20.67 2.94
C ILE A 181 -8.77 -19.93 4.25
N ALA A 182 -8.46 -20.64 5.34
CA ALA A 182 -8.11 -20.02 6.61
C ALA A 182 -6.82 -19.18 6.52
N TYR A 183 -5.85 -19.59 5.68
CA TYR A 183 -4.54 -18.96 5.59
C TYR A 183 -4.40 -17.97 4.43
N VAL A 184 -5.01 -18.24 3.26
CA VAL A 184 -4.71 -17.48 2.03
C VAL A 184 -4.95 -15.97 2.15
N PRO A 185 -6.03 -15.45 2.79
CA PRO A 185 -6.21 -14.00 2.91
C PRO A 185 -5.09 -13.30 3.69
N PHE A 186 -4.47 -14.02 4.62
CA PHE A 186 -3.39 -13.53 5.45
C PHE A 186 -2.04 -13.64 4.74
N ILE A 187 -1.76 -14.77 4.09
CA ILE A 187 -0.55 -14.96 3.28
C ILE A 187 -0.49 -13.93 2.15
N GLU A 188 -1.61 -13.67 1.46
CA GLU A 188 -1.74 -12.62 0.44
C GLU A 188 -1.26 -11.26 0.95
N ARG A 189 -1.77 -10.85 2.11
CA ARG A 189 -1.45 -9.58 2.74
C ARG A 189 -0.03 -9.53 3.28
N PHE A 190 0.42 -10.59 3.95
CA PHE A 190 1.77 -10.64 4.52
C PHE A 190 2.85 -10.65 3.44
N GLN A 191 2.62 -11.27 2.29
CA GLN A 191 3.55 -11.19 1.16
C GLN A 191 3.78 -9.72 0.75
N ILE A 192 2.70 -8.93 0.64
CA ILE A 192 2.76 -7.50 0.31
C ILE A 192 3.45 -6.73 1.44
N PHE A 193 3.00 -6.90 2.69
CA PHE A 193 3.44 -6.08 3.81
C PHE A 193 4.89 -6.35 4.20
N PHE A 194 5.33 -7.62 4.25
CA PHE A 194 6.71 -7.94 4.60
C PHE A 194 7.68 -7.49 3.50
N SER A 195 7.31 -7.63 2.23
CA SER A 195 8.12 -7.13 1.12
C SER A 195 8.25 -5.60 1.21
N ALA A 196 7.13 -4.87 1.32
CA ALA A 196 7.13 -3.41 1.26
C ALA A 196 7.62 -2.71 2.54
N ILE A 197 7.35 -3.28 3.73
CA ILE A 197 7.62 -2.62 5.03
C ILE A 197 8.90 -3.17 5.67
N LYS A 198 9.21 -4.46 5.46
CA LYS A 198 10.35 -5.14 6.11
C LYS A 198 11.45 -5.53 5.14
N ASN A 199 11.29 -5.30 3.83
CA ASN A 199 12.19 -5.79 2.80
C ASN A 199 12.47 -7.30 2.95
N TYR A 200 11.44 -8.05 3.34
CA TYR A 200 11.53 -9.48 3.64
C TYR A 200 10.61 -10.27 2.72
N ASP A 201 11.18 -11.22 2.00
CA ASP A 201 10.44 -12.16 1.16
C ASP A 201 10.09 -13.40 1.98
N ILE A 202 8.80 -13.58 2.26
CA ILE A 202 8.29 -14.73 3.03
C ILE A 202 8.49 -16.07 2.29
N THR A 203 8.66 -16.05 0.96
CA THR A 203 8.84 -17.26 0.13
C THR A 203 10.30 -17.69 0.02
N LYS A 204 11.26 -16.83 0.38
CA LYS A 204 12.68 -17.16 0.29
C LYS A 204 13.03 -18.33 1.22
N GLY A 205 13.49 -19.44 0.62
CA GLY A 205 13.78 -20.69 1.34
C GLY A 205 12.53 -21.52 1.69
N ARG A 206 11.36 -21.15 1.14
CA ARG A 206 10.06 -21.81 1.40
C ARG A 206 9.35 -22.16 0.07
N PRO A 207 9.87 -23.15 -0.68
CA PRO A 207 9.36 -23.48 -2.00
C PRO A 207 7.91 -24.01 -1.99
N ASN A 208 7.48 -24.69 -0.93
CA ASN A 208 6.09 -25.15 -0.85
C ASN A 208 5.13 -23.98 -0.64
N LEU A 209 5.50 -22.99 0.18
CA LEU A 209 4.74 -21.74 0.32
C LEU A 209 4.68 -20.98 -1.01
N GLN A 210 5.79 -20.89 -1.75
CA GLN A 210 5.79 -20.28 -3.08
C GLN A 210 4.80 -21.00 -4.02
N LYS A 211 4.88 -22.34 -4.09
CA LYS A 211 3.98 -23.15 -4.91
C LYS A 211 2.52 -23.00 -4.49
N PHE A 212 2.23 -22.96 -3.18
CA PHE A 212 0.89 -22.70 -2.67
C PHE A 212 0.33 -21.35 -3.17
N ILE A 213 1.14 -20.29 -3.12
CA ILE A 213 0.74 -18.95 -3.63
C ILE A 213 0.47 -19.01 -5.14
N GLU A 214 1.32 -19.69 -5.91
CA GLU A 214 1.14 -19.83 -7.36
C GLU A 214 -0.16 -20.58 -7.70
N GLU A 215 -0.44 -21.69 -7.01
CA GLU A 215 -1.61 -22.54 -7.28
C GLU A 215 -2.92 -21.93 -6.79
N VAL A 216 -2.93 -21.27 -5.62
CA VAL A 216 -4.15 -20.64 -5.11
C VAL A 216 -4.57 -19.45 -6.00
N ASN A 217 -3.63 -18.73 -6.60
CA ASN A 217 -3.93 -17.65 -7.57
C ASN A 217 -4.55 -18.16 -8.89
N LYS A 218 -4.67 -19.47 -9.10
CA LYS A 218 -5.43 -20.05 -10.22
C LYS A 218 -6.89 -20.34 -9.87
N ILE A 219 -7.27 -20.23 -8.59
CA ILE A 219 -8.63 -20.50 -8.11
C ILE A 219 -9.47 -19.23 -8.26
N HIS A 220 -10.41 -19.25 -9.22
CA HIS A 220 -11.30 -18.12 -9.52
C HIS A 220 -12.06 -17.62 -8.29
N ALA A 221 -12.62 -18.54 -7.50
CA ALA A 221 -13.36 -18.23 -6.28
C ALA A 221 -12.54 -17.43 -5.26
N TYR A 222 -11.20 -17.55 -5.27
CA TYR A 222 -10.31 -16.74 -4.46
C TYR A 222 -9.94 -15.43 -5.18
N THR A 223 -9.54 -15.48 -6.44
CA THR A 223 -9.04 -14.29 -7.15
C THR A 223 -10.09 -13.20 -7.31
N GLU A 224 -11.37 -13.54 -7.36
CA GLU A 224 -12.48 -12.57 -7.35
C GLU A 224 -12.61 -11.77 -6.06
N THR A 225 -12.09 -12.29 -4.94
CA THR A 225 -12.17 -11.66 -3.61
C THR A 225 -11.01 -10.73 -3.31
N LYS A 226 -9.96 -10.77 -4.15
CA LYS A 226 -8.73 -9.99 -3.95
C LYS A 226 -8.99 -8.50 -4.11
N GLN A 227 -8.25 -7.73 -3.32
CA GLN A 227 -8.24 -6.28 -3.43
C GLN A 227 -6.97 -5.81 -4.15
N ASP A 228 -6.97 -4.54 -4.54
CA ASP A 228 -5.78 -3.91 -5.09
C ASP A 228 -4.63 -3.95 -4.06
N PRO A 229 -3.43 -4.49 -4.41
CA PRO A 229 -2.31 -4.60 -3.48
C PRO A 229 -1.85 -3.26 -2.91
N GLN A 230 -1.90 -2.19 -3.72
CA GLN A 230 -1.50 -0.85 -3.27
C GLN A 230 -2.50 -0.30 -2.26
N PHE A 231 -3.81 -0.47 -2.51
CA PHE A 231 -4.85 -0.14 -1.54
C PHE A 231 -4.64 -0.86 -0.19
N LEU A 232 -4.37 -2.17 -0.22
CA LEU A 232 -4.12 -2.95 1.00
C LEU A 232 -2.89 -2.46 1.77
N LEU A 233 -1.82 -2.13 1.06
CA LEU A 233 -0.58 -1.60 1.63
C LEU A 233 -0.82 -0.24 2.28
N GLU A 234 -1.43 0.71 1.57
CA GLU A 234 -1.68 2.07 2.08
C GLU A 234 -2.65 2.08 3.26
N HIS A 235 -3.73 1.28 3.19
CA HIS A 235 -4.65 1.11 4.31
C HIS A 235 -3.94 0.54 5.54
N THR A 236 -3.08 -0.47 5.36
CA THR A 236 -2.34 -1.10 6.46
C THR A 236 -1.30 -0.15 7.04
N LYS A 237 -0.59 0.61 6.20
CA LYS A 237 0.32 1.67 6.66
C LYS A 237 -0.40 2.68 7.55
N LYS A 238 -1.56 3.18 7.11
CA LYS A 238 -2.39 4.08 7.91
C LYS A 238 -2.79 3.45 9.25
N ARG A 239 -3.25 2.19 9.25
CA ARG A 239 -3.67 1.47 10.46
C ARG A 239 -2.52 1.22 11.46
N LEU A 240 -1.34 0.88 10.96
CA LEU A 240 -0.17 0.58 11.79
C LEU A 240 0.58 1.83 12.27
N GLY A 241 0.14 3.04 11.88
CA GLY A 241 0.92 4.26 12.09
C GLY A 241 2.27 4.21 11.35
N THR A 242 2.33 3.44 10.26
CA THR A 242 3.47 3.26 9.34
C THR A 242 3.21 3.86 7.96
N MET A 243 2.19 4.73 7.81
CA MET A 243 2.47 5.96 7.07
C MET A 243 3.75 6.48 7.70
N LEU A 244 4.76 6.89 6.94
CA LEU A 244 5.99 7.43 7.51
C LEU A 244 5.60 8.67 8.32
N MET A 245 5.15 8.46 9.55
CA MET A 245 4.65 9.49 10.43
C MET A 245 5.87 10.35 10.76
N GLU A 246 7.07 9.78 10.81
CA GLU A 246 8.33 10.52 10.75
C GLU A 246 8.51 11.37 9.49
N GLN A 247 8.28 10.88 8.26
CA GLN A 247 8.46 11.75 7.07
C GLN A 247 7.38 12.81 6.94
N THR A 248 6.10 12.48 7.13
CA THR A 248 5.01 13.45 7.06
C THR A 248 5.09 14.47 8.21
N ILE A 249 5.46 14.06 9.44
CA ILE A 249 5.72 15.00 10.55
C ILE A 249 6.97 15.83 10.27
N LEU A 250 8.08 15.24 9.82
CA LEU A 250 9.32 15.98 9.53
C LEU A 250 9.14 16.96 8.37
N LEU A 251 8.35 16.62 7.35
CA LEU A 251 7.96 17.53 6.27
C LEU A 251 7.05 18.65 6.76
N ALA A 252 6.05 18.33 7.59
CA ALA A 252 5.12 19.32 8.13
C ALA A 252 5.78 20.25 9.18
N MET A 253 6.87 19.82 9.81
CA MET A 253 7.62 20.60 10.81
C MET A 253 8.84 21.33 10.22
N GLU A 254 9.29 21.01 9.00
CA GLU A 254 10.43 21.67 8.39
C GLU A 254 10.07 23.11 8.00
N VAL A 255 10.62 24.08 8.76
CA VAL A 255 10.58 25.49 8.40
C VAL A 255 11.59 25.73 7.28
N LEU A 256 11.10 26.09 6.09
CA LEU A 256 11.97 26.35 4.94
C LEU A 256 12.86 27.59 5.18
N PRO A 257 14.18 27.49 4.94
CA PRO A 257 15.07 28.64 5.09
C PRO A 257 14.73 29.75 4.07
N PRO A 258 14.94 31.03 4.43
CA PRO A 258 14.75 32.13 3.49
C PRO A 258 15.74 32.05 2.33
N THR A 259 15.35 32.54 1.16
CA THR A 259 16.24 32.67 0.00
C THR A 259 17.41 33.61 0.32
N MET A 260 18.60 33.26 -0.16
CA MET A 260 19.82 34.05 0.00
C MET A 260 20.00 35.00 -1.20
N PRO A 261 19.78 36.32 -1.00
CA PRO A 261 20.13 37.36 -1.98
C PRO A 261 21.64 37.67 -1.97
N SER A 262 22.09 38.56 -2.85
CA SER A 262 23.51 38.84 -3.06
C SER A 262 24.26 39.35 -1.83
N ALA A 263 23.55 40.01 -0.91
CA ALA A 263 24.09 40.49 0.37
C ALA A 263 24.37 39.36 1.40
N SER A 264 23.95 38.13 1.12
CA SER A 264 24.07 37.02 2.05
C SER A 264 25.51 36.51 2.14
N LYS A 265 25.97 36.23 3.36
CA LYS A 265 27.30 35.65 3.60
C LYS A 265 27.36 34.20 3.16
N GLN A 266 28.52 33.76 2.67
CA GLN A 266 28.76 32.36 2.35
C GLN A 266 28.67 31.50 3.62
N PRO A 267 27.96 30.36 3.60
CA PRO A 267 28.07 29.35 4.65
C PRO A 267 29.50 28.81 4.77
N PRO A 268 29.95 28.36 5.95
CA PRO A 268 31.24 27.68 6.07
C PRO A 268 31.28 26.49 5.10
N LEU A 269 32.39 26.34 4.38
CA LEU A 269 32.55 25.26 3.39
C LEU A 269 33.32 24.10 4.02
N TYR A 270 32.86 22.88 3.78
CA TYR A 270 33.50 21.64 4.23
C TYR A 270 33.66 21.51 5.74
N ASP A 271 32.70 22.06 6.48
CA ASP A 271 32.61 21.98 7.95
C ASP A 271 31.93 20.69 8.45
N GLY A 272 31.60 19.77 7.53
CA GLY A 272 30.94 18.50 7.82
C GLY A 272 29.41 18.55 7.65
N GLU A 273 28.81 19.72 7.45
CA GLU A 273 27.40 19.78 7.06
C GLU A 273 27.21 19.43 5.58
N THR A 274 26.18 18.65 5.28
CA THR A 274 25.76 18.40 3.89
C THR A 274 24.75 19.45 3.47
N ARG A 275 25.04 20.17 2.38
CA ARG A 275 24.22 21.31 1.92
C ARG A 275 23.76 21.12 0.49
N LEU A 276 22.47 21.31 0.25
CA LEU A 276 21.89 21.37 -1.09
C LEU A 276 21.70 22.84 -1.48
N TYR A 277 22.61 23.37 -2.28
CA TYR A 277 22.47 24.67 -2.93
C TYR A 277 21.41 24.56 -4.02
N MET A 278 20.31 25.28 -3.84
CA MET A 278 19.11 25.12 -4.66
C MET A 278 18.40 26.45 -4.88
N SER A 279 17.32 26.45 -5.65
CA SER A 279 16.38 27.56 -5.69
C SER A 279 14.97 27.00 -5.71
N TYR A 280 14.07 27.60 -4.92
CA TYR A 280 12.68 27.15 -4.82
C TYR A 280 11.94 27.20 -6.16
N ILE A 281 12.36 28.09 -7.07
CA ILE A 281 11.73 28.30 -8.38
C ILE A 281 12.42 27.51 -9.52
N CYS A 282 13.44 26.71 -9.23
CA CYS A 282 14.18 25.98 -10.25
C CYS A 282 13.68 24.52 -10.37
N PRO A 283 13.12 24.09 -11.52
CA PRO A 283 12.58 22.73 -11.67
C PRO A 283 13.69 21.66 -11.61
N TYR A 284 14.90 21.99 -12.04
CA TYR A 284 16.06 21.11 -11.88
C TYR A 284 16.44 20.93 -10.41
N ALA A 285 16.29 21.99 -9.60
CA ALA A 285 16.59 21.93 -8.17
C ALA A 285 15.51 21.20 -7.38
N GLN A 286 14.25 21.31 -7.83
CA GLN A 286 13.12 20.57 -7.27
C GLN A 286 13.35 19.06 -7.32
N ARG A 287 14.00 18.52 -8.37
CA ARG A 287 14.37 17.09 -8.45
C ARG A 287 15.18 16.61 -7.23
N ALA A 288 16.25 17.33 -6.90
CA ALA A 288 17.12 16.98 -5.77
C ALA A 288 16.40 17.19 -4.43
N TRP A 289 15.50 18.17 -4.36
CA TRP A 289 14.67 18.42 -3.17
C TRP A 289 13.64 17.31 -2.94
N ILE A 290 12.95 16.85 -3.99
CA ILE A 290 12.04 15.69 -3.92
C ILE A 290 12.81 14.46 -3.46
N ALA A 291 13.98 14.18 -4.07
CA ALA A 291 14.83 13.05 -3.69
C ALA A 291 15.23 13.08 -2.20
N ARG A 292 15.64 14.26 -1.70
CA ARG A 292 15.94 14.49 -0.28
C ARG A 292 14.73 14.19 0.61
N ASN A 293 13.58 14.78 0.29
CA ASN A 293 12.37 14.68 1.10
C ASN A 293 11.82 13.24 1.12
N TYR A 294 11.83 12.56 -0.03
CA TYR A 294 11.36 11.18 -0.16
C TYR A 294 12.23 10.21 0.63
N LYS A 295 13.53 10.49 0.75
CA LYS A 295 14.44 9.69 1.59
C LYS A 295 14.40 10.07 3.07
N GLY A 296 13.65 11.10 3.47
CA GLY A 296 13.59 11.58 4.86
C GLY A 296 14.90 12.24 5.33
N LEU A 297 15.62 12.92 4.44
CA LEU A 297 16.96 13.46 4.70
C LEU A 297 16.96 14.92 5.18
N GLN A 298 15.84 15.44 5.71
CA GLN A 298 15.68 16.85 6.03
C GLN A 298 16.68 17.35 7.08
N GLU A 299 16.99 16.50 8.07
CA GLU A 299 17.97 16.83 9.10
C GLU A 299 19.41 16.70 8.61
N LYS A 300 19.66 15.82 7.64
CA LYS A 300 21.00 15.48 7.15
C LYS A 300 21.47 16.38 6.01
N ILE A 301 20.57 16.76 5.12
CA ILE A 301 20.85 17.64 3.98
C ILE A 301 20.16 18.96 4.25
N LYS A 302 20.91 20.03 4.51
CA LYS A 302 20.34 21.37 4.73
C LYS A 302 20.11 22.08 3.39
N LEU A 303 18.97 22.76 3.26
CA LEU A 303 18.70 23.56 2.07
C LEU A 303 19.44 24.89 2.16
N VAL A 304 20.10 25.29 1.08
CA VAL A 304 20.69 26.62 0.89
C VAL A 304 20.04 27.25 -0.33
N PRO A 305 18.82 27.81 -0.19
CA PRO A 305 18.07 28.36 -1.30
C PRO A 305 18.67 29.70 -1.74
N MET A 306 18.92 29.87 -3.03
CA MET A 306 19.45 31.08 -3.63
C MET A 306 18.37 31.81 -4.42
N ASP A 307 18.39 33.14 -4.32
CA ASP A 307 17.67 33.98 -5.28
C ASP A 307 18.38 33.90 -6.64
N THR A 308 17.66 33.46 -7.68
CA THR A 308 18.25 33.39 -9.03
C THR A 308 18.31 34.74 -9.74
N ASN A 309 17.54 35.73 -9.28
CA ASN A 309 17.55 37.09 -9.83
C ASN A 309 18.60 37.98 -9.13
N ASP A 310 18.95 37.66 -7.89
CA ASP A 310 19.94 38.37 -7.08
C ASP A 310 20.92 37.39 -6.41
N ARG A 311 21.62 36.59 -7.23
CA ARG A 311 22.43 35.48 -6.73
C ARG A 311 23.70 35.97 -6.01
N PRO A 312 24.07 35.37 -4.87
CA PRO A 312 25.34 35.67 -4.21
C PRO A 312 26.56 35.37 -5.10
N ALA A 313 27.47 36.34 -5.20
CA ALA A 313 28.67 36.24 -6.04
C ALA A 313 29.61 35.10 -5.61
N TRP A 314 29.70 34.83 -4.30
CA TRP A 314 30.53 33.77 -3.73
C TRP A 314 30.15 32.38 -4.22
N TYR A 315 28.92 32.16 -4.70
CA TYR A 315 28.51 30.83 -5.15
C TYR A 315 29.33 30.35 -6.36
N LYS A 316 29.80 31.28 -7.19
CA LYS A 316 30.68 30.94 -8.32
C LYS A 316 32.04 30.41 -7.85
N GLU A 317 32.48 30.79 -6.65
CA GLU A 317 33.71 30.30 -6.04
C GLU A 317 33.50 28.90 -5.44
N VAL A 318 32.32 28.65 -4.84
CA VAL A 318 31.91 27.32 -4.34
C VAL A 318 31.69 26.34 -5.49
N TYR A 319 30.98 26.76 -6.52
CA TYR A 319 30.65 25.95 -7.69
C TYR A 319 30.89 26.73 -9.00
N PRO A 320 32.05 26.53 -9.66
CA PRO A 320 32.44 27.32 -10.85
C PRO A 320 31.47 27.29 -12.03
N LYS A 321 30.69 26.21 -12.18
CA LYS A 321 29.63 26.16 -13.21
C LYS A 321 28.52 27.18 -12.96
N ASN A 322 28.37 27.66 -11.71
CA ASN A 322 27.37 28.63 -11.28
C ASN A 322 25.95 28.22 -11.71
N THR A 323 25.64 26.93 -11.63
CA THR A 323 24.32 26.37 -11.90
C THR A 323 23.73 25.77 -10.62
N LEU A 324 22.40 25.63 -10.58
CA LEU A 324 21.65 25.02 -9.49
C LEU A 324 20.85 23.83 -10.05
N PRO A 325 20.69 22.72 -9.30
CA PRO A 325 21.20 22.49 -7.95
C PRO A 325 22.67 22.04 -7.91
N SER A 326 23.31 22.19 -6.75
CA SER A 326 24.54 21.48 -6.39
C SER A 326 24.49 21.00 -4.93
N LEU A 327 25.17 19.90 -4.63
CA LEU A 327 25.23 19.25 -3.32
C LEU A 327 26.68 19.25 -2.81
N GLU A 328 26.87 19.82 -1.63
CA GLU A 328 28.08 19.68 -0.83
C GLU A 328 27.98 18.42 0.04
N HIS A 329 28.88 17.46 -0.17
CA HIS A 329 28.97 16.26 0.65
C HIS A 329 30.38 15.67 0.56
N ASN A 330 30.94 15.21 1.68
CA ASN A 330 32.28 14.58 1.77
C ASN A 330 33.38 15.40 1.08
N ASN A 331 33.45 16.69 1.41
CA ASN A 331 34.45 17.65 0.90
C ASN A 331 34.44 17.80 -0.63
N LYS A 332 33.29 17.59 -1.26
CA LYS A 332 33.08 17.75 -2.70
C LYS A 332 31.78 18.50 -2.97
N ILE A 333 31.78 19.26 -4.06
CA ILE A 333 30.58 19.81 -4.67
C ILE A 333 30.22 18.98 -5.89
N ILE A 334 29.01 18.44 -5.89
CA ILE A 334 28.44 17.63 -6.97
C ILE A 334 27.30 18.45 -7.58
N GLY A 335 27.22 18.53 -8.90
CA GLY A 335 26.10 19.20 -9.56
C GLY A 335 25.43 18.28 -10.57
N GLU A 336 24.63 18.88 -11.45
CA GLU A 336 23.73 18.20 -12.39
C GLU A 336 22.56 17.49 -11.69
N SER A 337 21.34 17.99 -11.90
CA SER A 337 20.16 17.52 -11.16
C SER A 337 19.89 16.01 -11.25
N LEU A 338 20.14 15.37 -12.40
CA LEU A 338 19.91 13.94 -12.57
C LEU A 338 20.96 13.10 -11.85
N ASP A 339 22.21 13.56 -11.83
CA ASP A 339 23.29 12.89 -11.10
C ASP A 339 23.09 13.04 -9.60
N LEU A 340 22.53 14.17 -9.14
CA LEU A 340 22.17 14.34 -7.73
C LEU A 340 21.10 13.37 -7.26
N ILE A 341 20.08 13.04 -8.07
CA ILE A 341 19.08 12.02 -7.70
C ILE A 341 19.78 10.69 -7.42
N LYS A 342 20.63 10.24 -8.35
CA LYS A 342 21.38 8.98 -8.25
C LYS A 342 22.34 9.00 -7.07
N TYR A 343 23.07 10.10 -6.90
CA TYR A 343 24.03 10.26 -5.83
C TYR A 343 23.35 10.19 -4.46
N ILE A 344 22.21 10.87 -4.29
CA ILE A 344 21.41 10.84 -3.07
C ILE A 344 20.90 9.41 -2.80
N ASP A 345 20.44 8.69 -3.82
CA ASP A 345 19.95 7.32 -3.63
C ASP A 345 21.04 6.31 -3.23
N ILE A 346 22.26 6.49 -3.73
CA ILE A 346 23.40 5.59 -3.47
C ILE A 346 24.03 5.88 -2.12
N ASN A 347 24.20 7.16 -1.76
CA ASN A 347 25.08 7.55 -0.64
C ASN A 347 24.33 7.82 0.66
N PHE A 348 22.99 7.92 0.64
CA PHE A 348 22.19 8.17 1.83
C PHE A 348 21.21 7.03 2.09
N ALA A 349 21.09 6.63 3.36
CA ALA A 349 20.09 5.67 3.80
C ALA A 349 18.65 6.20 3.57
N GLY A 350 17.68 5.29 3.52
CA GLY A 350 16.27 5.59 3.29
C GLY A 350 15.68 4.82 2.10
N PRO A 351 14.38 5.02 1.80
CA PRO A 351 13.69 4.38 0.69
C PRO A 351 14.45 4.49 -0.64
N LYS A 352 14.39 3.45 -1.47
CA LYS A 352 14.98 3.47 -2.81
C LYS A 352 14.18 4.37 -3.75
N LEU A 353 14.88 5.21 -4.51
CA LEU A 353 14.29 6.08 -5.52
C LEU A 353 14.10 5.28 -6.83
N THR A 354 12.98 4.57 -6.95
CA THR A 354 12.61 3.85 -8.19
C THR A 354 11.13 4.05 -8.53
N PRO A 355 10.80 4.53 -9.74
CA PRO A 355 11.68 4.97 -10.82
C PRO A 355 12.16 6.41 -10.61
N ASP A 356 13.48 6.63 -10.65
CA ASP A 356 14.15 7.92 -10.75
C ASP A 356 13.62 8.81 -11.90
N VAL A 357 13.07 8.17 -12.93
CA VAL A 357 12.37 8.79 -14.06
C VAL A 357 11.20 9.68 -13.61
N ASP A 358 10.38 9.24 -12.66
CA ASP A 358 9.19 10.00 -12.24
C ASP A 358 9.59 11.28 -11.52
N ILE A 359 10.60 11.21 -10.64
CA ILE A 359 11.20 12.38 -9.97
C ILE A 359 11.83 13.33 -11.00
N ALA A 360 12.43 12.79 -12.06
CA ALA A 360 13.05 13.60 -13.11
C ALA A 360 12.03 14.44 -13.90
N TYR A 361 10.82 13.92 -14.13
CA TYR A 361 9.80 14.59 -14.94
C TYR A 361 8.71 15.32 -14.14
N ALA A 362 8.49 14.97 -12.87
CA ALA A 362 7.46 15.57 -12.01
C ALA A 362 7.47 17.11 -12.00
N PRO A 363 8.61 17.80 -11.76
CA PRO A 363 8.69 19.27 -11.79
C PRO A 363 8.23 19.89 -13.11
N PHE A 364 8.51 19.20 -14.22
CA PHE A 364 8.23 19.72 -15.56
C PHE A 364 6.77 19.56 -15.92
N ILE A 365 6.17 18.42 -15.59
CA ILE A 365 4.75 18.17 -15.88
C ILE A 365 3.86 19.14 -15.09
N ASP A 366 4.17 19.35 -13.81
CA ASP A 366 3.42 20.28 -12.94
C ASP A 366 3.61 21.75 -13.32
N GLY A 367 4.86 22.12 -13.63
CA GLY A 367 5.18 23.45 -14.16
C GLY A 367 4.48 23.70 -15.49
N PHE A 368 4.51 22.75 -16.43
CA PHE A 368 3.80 22.87 -17.70
C PHE A 368 2.29 22.95 -17.49
N GLN A 369 1.71 22.14 -16.61
CA GLN A 369 0.28 22.20 -16.32
C GLN A 369 -0.12 23.59 -15.84
N THR A 370 0.62 24.13 -14.87
CA THR A 370 0.40 25.46 -14.30
C THR A 370 0.51 26.56 -15.37
N LEU A 371 1.56 26.52 -16.18
CA LEU A 371 1.85 27.55 -17.17
C LEU A 371 0.87 27.50 -18.35
N PHE A 372 0.62 26.33 -18.91
CA PHE A 372 -0.26 26.19 -20.07
C PHE A 372 -1.71 26.47 -19.70
N ALA A 373 -2.17 26.02 -18.54
CA ALA A 373 -3.51 26.36 -18.07
C ALA A 373 -3.62 27.87 -17.76
N GLY A 374 -2.65 28.43 -17.01
CA GLY A 374 -2.73 29.81 -16.51
C GLY A 374 -2.37 30.92 -17.50
N ILE A 375 -1.62 30.62 -18.56
CA ILE A 375 -1.17 31.61 -19.57
C ILE A 375 -1.77 31.34 -20.95
N LYS A 376 -1.95 30.06 -21.31
CA LYS A 376 -2.38 29.66 -22.66
C LYS A 376 -3.81 29.09 -22.71
N ASN A 377 -4.52 29.02 -21.59
CA ASN A 377 -5.82 28.34 -21.46
C ASN A 377 -5.80 26.93 -22.09
N TYR A 378 -4.68 26.22 -21.93
CA TYR A 378 -4.45 24.89 -22.50
C TYR A 378 -4.28 23.86 -21.40
N ASP A 379 -5.15 22.86 -21.36
CA ASP A 379 -5.03 21.73 -20.44
C ASP A 379 -4.15 20.63 -21.05
N ILE A 380 -2.97 20.41 -20.48
CA ILE A 380 -2.03 19.39 -20.94
C ILE A 380 -2.52 17.95 -20.67
N THR A 381 -3.60 17.79 -19.88
CA THR A 381 -4.15 16.51 -19.45
C THR A 381 -5.38 16.08 -20.25
N GLU A 382 -6.00 16.99 -21.00
CA GLU A 382 -7.21 16.71 -21.79
C GLU A 382 -6.93 15.62 -22.84
N GLY A 383 -7.76 14.56 -22.82
CA GLY A 383 -7.60 13.39 -23.70
C GLY A 383 -6.36 12.52 -23.45
N ARG A 384 -5.62 12.75 -22.35
CA ARG A 384 -4.35 12.05 -22.05
C ARG A 384 -4.40 11.32 -20.71
N ALA A 385 -5.08 10.18 -20.68
CA ALA A 385 -5.32 9.38 -19.47
C ALA A 385 -4.03 9.04 -18.68
N ASN A 386 -2.92 8.74 -19.37
CA ASN A 386 -1.66 8.41 -18.69
C ASN A 386 -1.05 9.61 -17.96
N ILE A 387 -1.19 10.83 -18.50
CA ILE A 387 -0.73 12.05 -17.83
C ILE A 387 -1.62 12.36 -16.63
N GLN A 388 -2.93 12.14 -16.75
CA GLN A 388 -3.87 12.29 -15.63
C GLN A 388 -3.55 11.32 -14.48
N ILE A 389 -3.31 10.04 -14.80
CA ILE A 389 -2.90 9.04 -13.82
C ILE A 389 -1.57 9.44 -13.18
N PHE A 390 -0.57 9.81 -13.99
CA PHE A 390 0.74 10.23 -13.49
C PHE A 390 0.65 11.41 -12.52
N ILE A 391 -0.08 12.48 -12.87
CA ILE A 391 -0.30 13.63 -12.00
C ILE A 391 -1.04 13.23 -10.72
N LYS A 392 -2.08 12.40 -10.85
CA LYS A 392 -2.84 11.90 -9.70
C LYS A 392 -1.98 11.09 -8.74
N GLU A 393 -1.11 10.21 -9.24
CA GLU A 393 -0.21 9.42 -8.41
C GLU A 393 0.89 10.28 -7.79
N LEU A 394 1.48 11.23 -8.53
CA LEU A 394 2.46 12.17 -7.97
C LEU A 394 1.87 13.01 -6.83
N ASN A 395 0.64 13.51 -7.00
CA ASN A 395 -0.03 14.33 -5.97
C ASN A 395 -0.36 13.55 -4.69
N ARG A 396 -0.19 12.22 -4.67
CA ARG A 396 -0.30 11.40 -3.46
C ARG A 396 1.02 11.27 -2.70
N ILE A 397 2.13 11.77 -3.26
CA ILE A 397 3.46 11.69 -2.65
C ILE A 397 3.69 12.96 -1.81
N ASP A 398 3.60 12.85 -0.49
CA ASP A 398 3.80 13.98 0.43
C ASP A 398 5.15 14.68 0.17
N ALA A 399 6.23 13.91 -0.02
CA ALA A 399 7.55 14.43 -0.30
C ALA A 399 7.61 15.32 -1.55
N TYR A 400 6.74 15.06 -2.53
CA TYR A 400 6.61 15.88 -3.73
C TYR A 400 5.74 17.11 -3.48
N MET A 401 4.61 16.94 -2.80
CA MET A 401 3.67 18.03 -2.52
C MET A 401 4.31 19.19 -1.74
N HIS A 402 5.21 18.90 -0.80
CA HIS A 402 5.95 19.92 -0.03
C HIS A 402 7.03 20.66 -0.84
N THR A 403 7.28 20.25 -2.09
CA THR A 403 8.20 20.93 -3.00
C THR A 403 7.51 21.79 -4.05
N LYS A 404 6.16 21.73 -4.10
CA LYS A 404 5.40 22.49 -5.08
C LYS A 404 5.47 23.98 -4.81
N GLN A 405 5.57 24.74 -5.89
CA GLN A 405 5.50 26.19 -5.86
C GLN A 405 4.04 26.64 -5.86
N ASP A 406 3.76 27.81 -5.30
CA ASP A 406 2.44 28.44 -5.49
C ASP A 406 2.24 28.72 -6.99
N PRO A 407 1.21 28.13 -7.62
CA PRO A 407 0.92 28.34 -9.04
C PRO A 407 0.85 29.82 -9.44
N SER A 408 0.37 30.67 -8.54
CA SER A 408 0.22 32.12 -8.74
C SER A 408 1.56 32.80 -8.89
N GLU A 409 2.54 32.43 -8.07
CA GLU A 409 3.91 32.96 -8.12
C GLU A 409 4.64 32.51 -9.39
N VAL A 410 4.46 31.24 -9.78
CA VAL A 410 5.03 30.69 -11.02
C VAL A 410 4.51 31.43 -12.24
N ILE A 411 3.20 31.66 -12.30
CA ILE A 411 2.55 32.41 -13.38
C ILE A 411 3.06 33.85 -13.39
N ALA A 412 3.09 34.54 -12.24
CA ALA A 412 3.55 35.93 -12.13
C ALA A 412 5.00 36.10 -12.57
N LEU A 413 5.90 35.22 -12.11
CA LEU A 413 7.31 35.24 -12.51
C LEU A 413 7.49 34.97 -14.01
N THR A 414 6.71 34.05 -14.56
CA THR A 414 6.80 33.69 -15.98
C THR A 414 6.25 34.82 -16.86
N LYS A 415 5.15 35.44 -16.46
CA LYS A 415 4.63 36.67 -17.11
C LYS A 415 5.66 37.77 -17.13
N LYS A 416 6.32 38.04 -15.98
CA LYS A 416 7.42 39.00 -15.88
C LYS A 416 8.59 38.68 -16.82
N LYS A 417 8.99 37.41 -16.95
CA LYS A 417 10.06 36.98 -17.88
C LYS A 417 9.67 37.10 -19.35
N LEU A 418 8.39 36.88 -19.66
CA LEU A 418 7.86 36.96 -21.02
C LEU A 418 7.41 38.38 -21.42
N GLY A 419 7.38 39.32 -20.47
CA GLY A 419 6.96 40.71 -20.70
C GLY A 419 5.47 40.89 -20.98
N ILE A 420 4.62 40.03 -20.40
CA ILE A 420 3.15 40.01 -20.60
C ILE A 420 2.36 40.26 -19.32
#